data_AF-A0A533VGC6-F1
#
_entry.id   AF-A0A533VGC6-F1
#
_cell.length_a   1.000
_cell.length_b   1.000
_cell.length_c   1.000
_cell.angle_alpha   90.00
_cell.angle_beta   90.00
_cell.angle_gamma   90.00
#
_symmetry.space_group_name_H-M   'P 1'
#
loop_
_entity.id
_entity.type
_entity.pdbx_description
1 polymer ?
#
loop_
_entity_poly.entity_id
_entity_poly.type
_entity_poly.pdbx_seq_one_letter_code
_entity_poly.pdbx_strand_id
1 'polypeptide(L)'
;MNVSVTATSGNINALIAVTLDGTKLDFNHDQKYRVLTDPFIINLPEHNIWEEKEKQGRYTGVAEGYYLFLKPLAIGNHTLYYEAGTGEPNPNQYAQAVTYHLNVK
;
A
#
# COMPACT_ATOMS: atom_id res chain seq x y z
N MET A 1 -16.72 27.81 -10.24
CA MET A 1 -15.39 27.29 -10.64
C MET A 1 -15.16 26.06 -9.78
N ASN A 2 -15.39 24.86 -10.32
CA ASN A 2 -15.13 23.63 -9.58
C ASN A 2 -13.65 23.34 -9.70
N VAL A 3 -12.91 23.56 -8.62
CA VAL A 3 -11.49 23.20 -8.53
C VAL A 3 -11.44 21.67 -8.60
N SER A 4 -10.89 21.11 -9.68
CA SER A 4 -10.60 19.69 -9.74
C SER A 4 -9.53 19.41 -8.68
N VAL A 5 -9.91 18.76 -7.59
CA VAL A 5 -8.94 18.29 -6.61
C VAL A 5 -8.13 17.20 -7.29
N THR A 6 -6.83 17.44 -7.47
CA THR A 6 -5.93 16.40 -7.96
C THR A 6 -5.82 15.31 -6.90
N ALA A 7 -5.79 14.04 -7.30
CA ALA A 7 -5.51 12.94 -6.39
C ALA A 7 -4.20 13.22 -5.63
N THR A 8 -4.26 13.16 -4.30
CA THR A 8 -3.09 13.29 -3.42
C THR A 8 -2.69 11.91 -2.91
N SER A 9 -1.39 11.72 -2.65
CA SER A 9 -0.92 10.47 -2.07
C SER A 9 -1.47 10.30 -0.65
N GLY A 10 -2.09 9.15 -0.39
CA GLY A 10 -2.61 8.81 0.94
C GLY A 10 -1.54 8.39 1.94
N ASN A 11 -0.33 8.06 1.47
CA ASN A 11 0.72 7.42 2.27
C ASN A 11 1.89 8.36 2.60
N ILE A 12 1.68 9.68 2.53
CA ILE A 12 2.69 10.66 2.98
C ILE A 12 3.09 10.35 4.43
N ASN A 13 4.38 10.40 4.76
CA ASN A 13 4.88 10.01 6.08
C ASN A 13 4.50 8.57 6.48
N ALA A 14 4.48 7.63 5.53
CA ALA A 14 4.33 6.21 5.83
C ALA A 14 5.42 5.73 6.81
N LEU A 15 4.97 5.10 7.89
CA LEU A 15 5.80 4.45 8.89
C LEU A 15 5.58 2.94 8.73
N ILE A 16 6.62 2.21 8.35
CA ILE A 16 6.50 0.77 8.14
C ILE A 16 7.68 0.05 8.78
N ALA A 17 7.38 -1.00 9.53
CA ALA A 17 8.36 -1.89 10.15
C ALA A 17 8.02 -3.33 9.78
N VAL A 18 9.04 -4.10 9.37
CA VAL A 18 8.87 -5.51 9.00
C VAL A 18 9.92 -6.34 9.72
N THR A 19 9.51 -7.51 10.21
CA THR A 19 10.43 -8.56 10.69
C THR A 19 10.11 -9.89 10.02
N LEU A 20 11.16 -10.63 9.65
CA LEU A 20 11.09 -12.01 9.16
C LEU A 20 11.89 -12.88 10.11
N ASP A 21 11.23 -13.85 10.75
CA ASP A 21 11.83 -14.73 11.78
C ASP A 21 12.56 -13.94 12.87
N GLY A 22 11.98 -12.82 13.29
CA GLY A 22 12.56 -11.90 14.27
C GLY A 22 13.65 -10.97 13.72
N THR A 23 14.13 -11.17 12.49
CA THR A 23 15.11 -10.30 11.84
C THR A 23 14.41 -9.10 11.22
N LYS A 24 14.79 -7.89 11.64
CA LYS A 24 14.29 -6.65 11.05
C LYS A 24 14.75 -6.52 9.59
N LEU A 25 13.82 -6.19 8.71
CA LEU A 25 14.11 -5.89 7.31
C LEU A 25 14.12 -4.37 7.12
N ASP A 26 15.26 -3.83 6.69
CA ASP A 26 15.38 -2.41 6.33
C ASP A 26 14.95 -2.23 4.88
N PHE A 27 13.69 -1.87 4.67
CA PHE A 27 13.07 -1.80 3.33
C PHE A 27 12.37 -0.47 3.06
N ASN A 28 11.95 0.25 4.10
CA ASN A 28 11.17 1.48 3.99
C ASN A 28 12.03 2.69 3.54
N HIS A 29 13.35 2.64 3.75
CA HIS A 29 14.27 3.70 3.33
C HIS A 29 14.76 3.56 1.88
N ASP A 30 14.60 2.38 1.26
CA ASP A 30 15.08 2.13 -0.10
C ASP A 30 13.95 2.34 -1.11
N GLN A 31 14.10 3.37 -1.96
CA GLN A 31 13.10 3.75 -2.96
C GLN A 31 12.80 2.63 -3.97
N LYS A 32 13.68 1.62 -4.13
CA LYS A 32 13.40 0.51 -5.04
C LYS A 32 12.18 -0.33 -4.63
N TYR A 33 11.78 -0.26 -3.36
CA TYR A 33 10.59 -0.96 -2.86
C TYR A 33 9.34 -0.07 -2.87
N ARG A 34 9.46 1.22 -3.18
CA ARG A 34 8.32 2.11 -3.39
C ARG A 34 8.01 2.15 -4.88
N VAL A 35 6.87 1.58 -5.25
CA VAL A 35 6.46 1.48 -6.64
C VAL A 35 5.30 2.41 -6.90
N LEU A 36 5.39 3.16 -8.01
CA LEU A 36 4.31 3.93 -8.60
C LEU A 36 4.12 3.40 -10.02
N THR A 37 2.89 3.04 -10.38
CA THR A 37 2.57 2.63 -11.75
C THR A 37 2.49 3.82 -12.68
N ASP A 38 2.65 3.57 -13.98
CA ASP A 38 2.15 4.50 -14.98
C ASP A 38 0.64 4.72 -14.81
N PRO A 39 0.10 5.90 -15.21
CA PRO A 39 -1.32 6.14 -15.20
C PRO A 39 -2.08 5.12 -16.05
N PHE A 40 -3.17 4.59 -15.53
CA PHE A 40 -4.05 3.66 -16.23
C PHE A 40 -5.49 4.11 -16.17
N ILE A 41 -6.33 3.51 -17.01
CA ILE A 41 -7.75 3.87 -17.09
C ILE A 41 -8.59 2.93 -16.23
N ILE A 42 -9.44 3.52 -15.40
CA ILE A 42 -10.49 2.82 -14.65
C ILE A 42 -11.83 3.26 -15.22
N ASN A 43 -12.70 2.30 -15.54
CA ASN A 43 -14.08 2.58 -15.92
C ASN A 43 -14.99 2.19 -14.76
N LEU A 44 -15.57 3.18 -14.07
CA LEU A 44 -16.56 2.94 -13.03
C LEU A 44 -17.93 2.69 -13.67
N PRO A 45 -18.61 1.58 -13.35
CA PRO A 45 -19.94 1.29 -13.87
C PRO A 45 -21.02 2.14 -13.19
N GLU A 46 -22.23 2.12 -13.76
CA GLU A 46 -23.45 2.47 -13.03
C GLU A 46 -23.56 1.62 -11.76
N HIS A 47 -24.10 2.21 -10.69
CA HIS A 47 -24.29 1.53 -9.40
C HIS A 47 -23.00 0.95 -8.79
N ASN A 48 -21.87 1.65 -8.98
CA ASN A 48 -20.62 1.28 -8.32
C ASN A 48 -20.67 1.54 -6.80
N ILE A 49 -19.80 0.86 -6.03
CA ILE A 49 -19.79 0.93 -4.57
C ILE A 49 -19.46 2.32 -3.98
N TRP A 50 -19.08 3.29 -4.83
CA TRP A 50 -18.76 4.66 -4.45
C TRP A 50 -19.71 5.69 -5.07
N GLU A 51 -20.86 5.30 -5.63
CA GLU A 51 -21.75 6.16 -6.46
C GLU A 51 -22.21 7.47 -5.82
N GLU A 52 -22.23 7.55 -4.48
CA GLU A 52 -22.52 8.76 -3.72
C GLU A 52 -21.44 9.84 -3.91
N LYS A 53 -20.18 9.41 -4.05
CA LYS A 53 -19.00 10.28 -4.16
C LYS A 53 -18.45 10.32 -5.58
N GLU A 54 -18.41 9.18 -6.27
CA GLU A 54 -17.82 9.02 -7.60
C GLU A 54 -18.82 8.41 -8.57
N LYS A 55 -19.18 9.18 -9.61
CA LYS A 55 -20.16 8.75 -10.61
C LYS A 55 -19.58 7.70 -11.56
N GLN A 56 -20.45 7.04 -12.32
CA GLN A 56 -20.00 6.22 -13.44
C GLN A 56 -19.15 7.06 -14.41
N GLY A 57 -18.16 6.45 -15.05
CA GLY A 57 -17.34 7.14 -16.03
C GLY A 57 -15.92 6.62 -16.13
N ARG A 58 -15.13 7.35 -16.92
CA ARG A 58 -13.73 7.04 -17.21
C ARG A 58 -12.81 7.90 -16.35
N TYR A 59 -11.96 7.25 -15.58
CA TYR A 59 -11.04 7.87 -14.62
C TYR A 59 -9.60 7.48 -14.96
N THR A 60 -8.66 8.35 -14.59
CA THR A 60 -7.24 8.03 -14.57
C THR A 60 -6.86 7.59 -13.15
N GLY A 61 -6.39 6.36 -13.02
CA GLY A 61 -5.88 5.79 -11.78
C GLY A 61 -4.36 5.66 -11.80
N VAL A 62 -3.78 5.62 -10.61
CA VAL A 62 -2.40 5.18 -10.34
C VAL A 62 -2.44 4.22 -9.16
N ALA A 63 -1.52 3.26 -9.11
CA ALA A 63 -1.28 2.46 -7.92
C ALA A 63 0.09 2.84 -7.36
N GLU A 64 0.13 3.15 -6.06
CA GLU A 64 1.33 3.56 -5.36
C GLU A 64 1.42 2.82 -4.03
N GLY A 65 2.59 2.31 -3.69
CA GLY A 65 2.77 1.59 -2.43
C GLY A 65 4.18 1.08 -2.20
N TYR A 66 4.34 0.45 -1.04
CA TYR A 66 5.56 -0.24 -0.66
C TYR A 66 5.40 -1.74 -0.87
N TYR A 67 6.33 -2.35 -1.58
CA TYR A 67 6.30 -3.76 -1.97
C TYR A 67 7.56 -4.46 -1.48
N LEU A 68 7.38 -5.39 -0.55
CA LEU A 68 8.46 -6.22 -0.04
C LEU A 68 8.63 -7.48 -0.89
N PHE A 69 9.71 -7.53 -1.65
CA PHE A 69 10.11 -8.74 -2.37
C PHE A 69 11.14 -9.51 -1.54
N LEU A 70 10.73 -10.66 -1.01
CA LEU A 70 11.62 -11.56 -0.27
C LEU A 70 12.39 -12.45 -1.24
N LYS A 71 13.63 -12.80 -0.89
CA LYS A 71 14.28 -13.97 -1.48
C LYS A 71 13.44 -15.22 -1.19
N PRO A 72 13.50 -16.27 -2.02
CA PRO A 72 12.89 -17.55 -1.70
C PRO A 72 13.27 -17.98 -0.28
N LEU A 73 12.26 -18.29 0.53
CA LEU A 73 12.43 -18.75 1.88
C LEU A 73 12.89 -20.22 1.87
N ALA A 74 13.59 -20.64 2.90
CA ALA A 74 13.95 -22.04 3.06
C ALA A 74 12.69 -22.90 3.28
N ILE A 75 12.77 -24.21 3.03
CA ILE A 75 11.70 -25.14 3.39
C ILE A 75 11.53 -25.11 4.92
N GLY A 76 10.29 -24.93 5.39
CA GLY A 76 9.99 -24.83 6.81
C GLY A 76 8.91 -23.81 7.14
N ASN A 77 8.79 -23.52 8.45
CA ASN A 77 7.86 -22.53 8.96
C ASN A 77 8.59 -21.21 9.19
N HIS A 78 8.00 -20.13 8.70
CA HIS A 78 8.49 -18.77 8.87
C HIS A 78 7.41 -17.87 9.45
N THR A 79 7.82 -16.84 10.17
CA THR A 79 6.91 -15.79 10.66
C THR A 79 7.31 -14.45 10.06
N LEU A 80 6.42 -13.88 9.27
CA LEU A 80 6.55 -12.53 8.73
C LEU A 80 5.59 -11.61 9.49
N TYR A 81 6.14 -10.63 10.18
CA TYR A 81 5.37 -9.60 10.87
C TYR A 81 5.57 -8.26 10.19
N TYR A 82 4.51 -7.47 10.07
CA TYR A 82 4.65 -6.06 9.73
C TYR A 82 3.64 -5.16 10.43
N GLU A 83 4.09 -3.94 10.68
CA GLU A 83 3.27 -2.80 11.08
C GLU A 83 3.37 -1.73 10.01
N ALA A 84 2.24 -1.13 9.64
CA ALA A 84 2.19 0.00 8.73
C ALA A 84 1.25 1.06 9.29
N GLY A 85 1.61 2.32 9.12
CA GLY A 85 0.78 3.45 9.50
C GLY A 85 1.26 4.74 8.86
N THR A 86 0.61 5.84 9.25
CA THR A 86 0.95 7.19 8.79
C THR A 86 1.31 8.06 9.99
N GLY A 87 2.41 8.80 9.89
CA GLY A 87 2.82 9.79 10.89
C GLY A 87 2.31 11.20 10.56
N GLU A 88 2.30 12.07 11.57
CA GLU A 88 2.03 13.50 11.38
C GLU A 88 3.15 14.20 10.57
N PRO A 89 2.84 15.17 9.70
CA PRO A 89 1.49 15.56 9.27
C PRO A 89 0.98 14.67 8.11
N ASN A 90 -0.04 13.84 8.36
CA ASN A 90 -0.82 13.18 7.32
C ASN A 90 -2.31 13.28 7.70
N PRO A 91 -3.18 13.84 6.85
CA PRO A 91 -4.62 13.91 7.16
C PRO A 91 -5.31 12.54 7.23
N ASN A 92 -4.73 11.53 6.58
CA ASN A 92 -5.24 10.16 6.54
C ASN A 92 -4.54 9.32 7.62
N GLN A 93 -5.02 9.43 8.85
CA GLN A 93 -4.47 8.68 9.98
C GLN A 93 -4.90 7.21 9.94
N TYR A 94 -3.92 6.31 9.92
CA TYR A 94 -4.14 4.87 9.91
C TYR A 94 -2.98 4.14 10.59
N ALA A 95 -3.29 2.98 11.16
CA ALA A 95 -2.32 2.02 11.65
C ALA A 95 -2.86 0.59 11.48
N GLN A 96 -1.99 -0.35 11.15
CA GLN A 96 -2.28 -1.78 11.18
C GLN A 96 -1.04 -2.57 11.63
N ALA A 97 -1.31 -3.77 12.13
CA ALA A 97 -0.30 -4.79 12.41
C ALA A 97 -0.82 -6.13 11.89
N VAL A 98 0.06 -6.91 11.25
CA VAL A 98 -0.29 -8.21 10.68
C VAL A 98 0.85 -9.19 10.89
N THR A 99 0.50 -10.40 11.29
CA THR A 99 1.41 -11.55 11.36
C THR A 99 0.97 -12.60 10.35
N TYR A 100 1.90 -13.02 9.49
CA TYR A 100 1.74 -14.17 8.62
C TYR A 100 2.58 -15.34 9.13
N HIS A 101 1.96 -16.52 9.18
CA HIS A 101 2.65 -17.78 9.38
C HIS A 101 2.78 -18.48 8.03
N LEU A 102 3.99 -18.51 7.49
CA LEU A 102 4.29 -19.04 6.16
C LEU A 102 4.81 -20.47 6.31
N ASN A 103 4.20 -21.41 5.59
CA ASN A 103 4.67 -22.79 5.50
C ASN A 103 5.18 -23.05 4.09
N VAL A 104 6.49 -23.21 3.96
CA VAL A 104 7.19 -23.44 2.70
C VAL A 104 7.50 -24.92 2.58
N LYS A 105 7.09 -25.55 1.48
CA LYS A 105 7.20 -26.99 1.22
C LYS A 105 8.09 -27.27 0.02
#